data_AF-A0A816HPM7-F1
#
_entry.id   AF-A0A816HPM7-F1
#
_cell.length_a   1.000
_cell.length_b   1.000
_cell.length_c   1.000
_cell.angle_alpha   90.00
_cell.angle_beta   90.00
_cell.angle_gamma   90.00
#
_symmetry.space_group_name_H-M   'P 1'
#
loop_
_entity.id
_entity.type
_entity.pdbx_description
1 polymer ?
#
loop_
_entity_poly.entity_id
_entity_poly.type
_entity_poly.pdbx_seq_one_letter_code
_entity_poly.pdbx_strand_id
1 'polypeptide(L)' 'SDHDERSFDEYYKKMPWLKLDYQERRKKERLAKKFKVTGIPTLLLIDGDTGNIICPDAIDQVLEDDPEGKYFPWKQE' A
#
# COMPACT_ATOMS: atom_id res chain seq x y z
N SER A 1 -3.67 8.13 9.67
CA SER A 1 -4.07 6.71 9.83
C SER A 1 -5.14 6.62 10.87
N ASP A 2 -6.06 5.67 10.76
CA ASP A 2 -7.15 5.52 11.72
C ASP A 2 -6.65 5.43 13.16
N HIS A 3 -7.33 6.20 14.01
CA HIS A 3 -6.97 6.43 15.40
C HIS A 3 -7.67 5.46 16.36
N ASP A 4 -8.72 4.78 15.88
CA ASP A 4 -9.49 3.78 16.61
C ASP A 4 -9.89 2.61 15.69
N GLU A 5 -10.21 1.46 16.29
CA GLU A 5 -10.51 0.23 15.55
C GLU A 5 -11.84 0.30 14.79
N ARG A 6 -12.81 1.05 15.33
CA ARG A 6 -14.13 1.17 14.71
C ARG A 6 -14.04 1.95 13.40
N SER A 7 -13.36 3.11 13.39
CA SER A 7 -13.17 3.89 12.16
C SER A 7 -12.38 3.12 11.11
N PHE A 8 -11.37 2.37 11.53
CA PHE A 8 -10.59 1.48 10.66
C PHE A 8 -11.48 0.40 9.99
N ASP A 9 -12.31 -0.30 10.77
CA ASP A 9 -13.19 -1.34 10.24
C ASP A 9 -14.31 -0.79 9.35
N GLU A 10 -14.89 0.36 9.71
CA GLU A 10 -15.89 1.04 8.88
C GLU A 10 -15.31 1.47 7.53
N TYR A 11 -14.08 1.99 7.51
CA TYR A 11 -13.40 2.37 6.27
C TYR A 11 -13.03 1.15 5.42
N TYR A 12 -12.50 0.09 6.04
CA TYR A 12 -12.10 -1.14 5.35
C TYR A 12 -13.26 -1.88 4.68
N LYS A 13 -14.51 -1.75 5.15
CA LYS A 13 -15.69 -2.35 4.49
C LYS A 13 -15.84 -1.97 3.02
N LYS A 14 -15.22 -0.88 2.57
CA LYS A 14 -15.24 -0.40 1.18
C LYS A 14 -14.12 -0.99 0.31
N MET A 15 -13.21 -1.77 0.89
CA MET A 15 -12.00 -2.26 0.24
C MET A 15 -12.12 -3.78 -0.04
N PRO A 16 -11.92 -4.23 -1.30
CA PRO A 16 -12.04 -5.65 -1.66
C PRO A 16 -10.74 -6.46 -1.42
N TRP A 17 -9.70 -5.84 -0.85
CA TRP A 17 -8.39 -6.45 -0.64
C TRP A 17 -8.13 -6.73 0.84
N LEU A 18 -6.99 -7.36 1.15
CA LEU A 18 -6.59 -7.71 2.51
C LEU A 18 -6.18 -6.49 3.35
N LYS A 19 -6.30 -6.61 4.67
CA LYS A 19 -5.75 -5.66 5.64
C LYS A 19 -4.83 -6.33 6.64
N LEU A 20 -3.95 -5.54 7.24
CA LEU A 20 -3.30 -5.88 8.49
C LEU A 20 -4.31 -5.71 9.63
N ASP A 21 -4.31 -6.60 10.62
CA ASP A 21 -5.18 -6.45 11.79
C ASP A 21 -4.87 -5.14 12.54
N TYR A 22 -5.91 -4.47 13.03
CA TYR A 22 -5.78 -3.16 13.67
C TYR A 22 -4.80 -3.19 14.85
N GLN A 23 -4.80 -4.27 15.61
CA GLN A 23 -3.95 -4.47 16.78
C GLN A 23 -2.45 -4.56 16.44
N GLU A 24 -2.09 -4.84 15.19
CA GLU A 24 -0.69 -5.00 14.77
C GLU A 24 0.02 -3.67 14.47
N ARG A 25 -0.18 -2.67 15.33
CA ARG A 25 0.37 -1.30 15.19
C ARG A 25 1.89 -1.27 15.02
N ARG A 26 2.61 -2.11 15.78
CA ARG A 26 4.08 -2.24 15.67
C ARG A 26 4.53 -2.76 14.31
N LYS A 27 3.79 -3.71 13.71
CA LYS A 27 4.10 -4.21 12.36
C LYS A 27 3.85 -3.12 11.33
N LYS A 28 2.72 -2.41 11.43
CA LYS A 28 2.42 -1.23 10.58
C LYS A 28 3.52 -0.17 10.64
N GLU A 29 3.97 0.21 11.84
CA GLU A 29 5.06 1.19 12.03
C GLU A 29 6.39 0.71 11.44
N ARG A 30 6.72 -0.58 11.63
CA ARG A 30 7.93 -1.17 11.05
C ARG A 30 7.90 -1.17 9.52
N LEU A 31 6.75 -1.45 8.90
CA LEU A 31 6.57 -1.39 7.45
C LEU A 31 6.71 0.05 6.95
N ALA A 32 6.02 1.01 7.58
CA ALA A 32 6.12 2.42 7.22
C ALA A 32 7.57 2.93 7.28
N LYS A 33 8.32 2.57 8.33
CA LYS A 33 9.74 2.91 8.45
C LYS A 33 10.60 2.20 7.40
N LYS A 34 10.40 0.90 7.16
CA LYS A 34 11.17 0.11 6.18
C LYS A 34 11.05 0.70 4.77
N PHE A 35 9.82 1.09 4.40
CA PHE A 35 9.51 1.61 3.08
C PHE A 35 9.52 3.15 3.01
N LYS A 36 9.96 3.81 4.08
CA LYS A 36 10.07 5.29 4.18
C LYS A 36 8.76 6.01 3.81
N VAL A 37 7.61 5.46 4.22
CA VAL A 37 6.30 6.08 3.99
C VAL A 37 6.18 7.34 4.85
N THR A 38 6.13 8.50 4.21
CA THR A 38 6.05 9.82 4.85
C THR A 38 4.67 10.47 4.77
N GLY A 39 3.79 9.98 3.89
CA GLY A 39 2.47 10.54 3.63
C GLY A 39 1.42 9.49 3.29
N ILE A 40 0.19 9.94 3.08
CA ILE A 40 -0.90 9.13 2.51
C ILE A 40 -1.60 9.96 1.42
N PRO A 41 -2.16 9.32 0.38
CA PRO A 41 -2.07 7.88 0.11
C PRO A 41 -0.65 7.48 -0.38
N THR A 42 -0.24 6.22 -0.18
CA THR A 42 1.00 5.65 -0.73
C THR A 42 0.77 4.18 -1.08
N LEU A 43 1.21 3.76 -2.27
CA LEU A 43 1.08 2.38 -2.77
C LEU A 43 2.44 1.91 -3.29
N LEU A 44 2.92 0.78 -2.78
CA LEU A 44 4.14 0.13 -3.24
C LEU A 44 3.79 -1.22 -3.87
N LEU A 45 4.37 -1.51 -5.03
CA LEU A 45 4.35 -2.84 -5.61
C LEU A 45 5.61 -3.61 -5.20
N ILE A 46 5.41 -4.81 -4.66
CA ILE A 46 6.47 -5.64 -4.09
C ILE A 46 6.34 -7.05 -4.67
N ASP A 47 7.47 -7.66 -4.98
CA ASP A 47 7.56 -9.06 -5.38
C ASP A 47 7.29 -9.98 -4.16
N GLY A 48 6.31 -10.87 -4.29
CA GLY A 48 5.83 -11.70 -3.17
C GLY A 48 6.84 -12.75 -2.69
N ASP A 49 7.73 -13.22 -3.56
CA ASP A 49 8.68 -14.29 -3.26
C ASP A 49 9.98 -13.73 -2.67
N THR A 50 10.46 -12.62 -3.23
CA THR A 50 11.75 -12.01 -2.87
C THR A 50 11.62 -10.87 -1.88
N GLY A 51 10.45 -10.21 -1.82
CA GLY A 51 10.23 -8.99 -1.04
C GLY A 51 10.91 -7.74 -1.62
N ASN A 52 11.38 -7.81 -2.86
CA ASN A 52 11.97 -6.66 -3.57
C ASN A 52 10.89 -5.67 -4.01
N ILE A 53 11.21 -4.38 -3.98
CA ILE A 53 10.32 -3.33 -4.49
C ILE A 53 10.38 -3.37 -6.01
N ILE A 54 9.20 -3.52 -6.64
CA ILE A 54 9.03 -3.43 -8.09
C ILE A 54 8.75 -1.99 -8.49
N CYS A 55 7.82 -1.34 -7.79
CA CYS A 55 7.43 0.05 -8.02
C CYS A 55 7.20 0.74 -6.66
N PRO A 56 8.04 1.70 -6.26
CA PRO A 56 7.91 2.40 -4.98
C PRO A 56 6.76 3.43 -4.95
N ASP A 57 6.25 3.86 -6.11
CA ASP A 57 5.21 4.88 -6.22
C ASP A 57 4.14 4.49 -7.26
N ALA A 58 3.38 3.45 -6.92
CA ALA A 58 2.39 2.88 -7.82
C ALA A 58 1.05 3.66 -7.80
N ILE A 59 0.93 4.72 -7.00
CA ILE A 59 -0.30 5.52 -6.96
C ILE A 59 -0.54 6.24 -8.28
N ASP A 60 0.47 6.94 -8.78
CA ASP A 60 0.36 7.73 -10.00
C ASP A 60 0.06 6.82 -11.19
N GLN A 61 0.65 5.61 -11.19
CA GLN A 61 0.35 4.58 -12.18
C GLN A 61 -1.12 4.18 -12.20
N VAL A 62 -1.73 3.95 -11.02
CA VAL A 62 -3.12 3.50 -10.91
C VAL A 62 -4.12 4.63 -11.16
N LEU A 63 -3.80 5.86 -10.76
CA LEU A 63 -4.74 6.98 -10.81
C LEU A 63 -4.66 7.77 -12.12
N GLU A 64 -3.46 7.94 -12.68
CA GLU A 64 -3.19 8.91 -13.74
C GLU A 64 -2.49 8.30 -14.96
N ASP A 65 -1.33 7.66 -14.78
CA ASP A 65 -0.46 7.28 -15.91
C ASP A 65 -0.94 6.05 -16.67
N ASP A 66 -1.44 5.02 -15.97
CA ASP A 66 -1.84 3.74 -16.55
C ASP A 66 -3.06 3.13 -15.82
N PRO A 67 -4.22 3.81 -15.81
CA PRO A 67 -5.41 3.36 -15.10
C PRO A 67 -5.99 2.04 -15.65
N GLU A 68 -5.64 1.66 -16.88
CA GLU A 68 -6.01 0.38 -17.49
C GLU A 68 -4.98 -0.73 -17.24
N GLY A 69 -3.83 -0.42 -16.63
CA GLY A 69 -2.80 -1.39 -16.27
C GLY A 69 -2.06 -2.02 -17.45
N LYS A 70 -1.95 -1.31 -18.58
CA LYS A 70 -1.28 -1.81 -19.80
C LYS A 70 0.21 -2.05 -19.62
N TYR A 71 0.85 -1.32 -18.72
CA TYR A 71 2.28 -1.35 -18.46
C TYR A 71 2.62 -1.93 -17.08
N PHE A 72 1.62 -2.45 -16.36
CA PHE A 72 1.84 -3.23 -15.14
C PHE A 72 2.87 -4.35 -15.41
N PRO A 73 3.89 -4.57 -14.56
CA PRO A 73 4.00 -4.11 -13.16
C PRO A 73 4.83 -2.83 -12.95
N TRP A 74 4.98 -1.96 -13.95
CA TRP A 74 5.65 -0.66 -13.81
C TRP A 74 7.05 -0.76 -13.19
N LYS A 75 7.86 -1.70 -13.71
CA LYS A 75 9.25 -1.87 -13.29
C LYS A 75 10.02 -0.58 -13.62
N GLN A 76 10.75 -0.05 -12.64
CA GLN A 76 11.69 1.02 -12.89
C GLN A 76 12.93 0.46 -13.62
N GLU A 77 13.38 1.15 -14.67
CA GLU A 77 14.63 0.84 -15.39
C GLU A 77 15.88 1.19 -14.56
#